data_AF-A0A968T2P5-F1
#
_entry.id   AF-A0A968T2P5-F1
#
_cell.length_a   1.000
_cell.length_b   1.000
_cell.length_c   1.000
_cell.angle_alpha   90.00
_cell.angle_beta   90.00
_cell.angle_gamma   90.00
#
_symmetry.space_group_name_H-M   'P 1'
#
loop_
_entity.id
_entity.type
_entity.pdbx_description
1 polymer ?
#
loop_
_entity_poly.entity_id
_entity_poly.type
_entity_poly.pdbx_seq_one_letter_code
_entity_poly.pdbx_strand_id
1 'polypeptide(L)'
;MPAFIAATYAINFYKDHNLTPKYIDIPQVSDTIMINRNVHLQQVASVLNIPMQQLKDYNPQYKLDIIPGQWGSYPLRLPANYTTRFIEFEDSIYNFKDASVNIGQLRLGNPTNYKGGYASIPPSGNQKRIVYTVKPGDNLGAISMRYRVSINDLREWNNIRKNMIRSGQKLVIYTNQKSKESEVKEMPTLTASSASAKTSESLQADEYIYYKVKSGDTLWDIANQYPGVSDRDLQKWNNLSTSSKLIPGQKLKIKKTN
;
A
#
# COMPACT_ATOMS: atom_id res chain seq x y z
N MET A 1 55.99 8.97 -29.51
CA MET A 1 56.99 9.65 -28.65
C MET A 1 56.39 10.78 -27.79
N PRO A 2 55.54 11.71 -28.29
CA PRO A 2 55.01 12.82 -27.47
C PRO A 2 54.15 12.40 -26.28
N ALA A 3 53.30 11.38 -26.43
CA ALA A 3 52.41 10.90 -25.37
C ALA A 3 53.16 10.34 -24.15
N PHE A 4 54.32 9.71 -24.37
CA PHE A 4 55.15 9.18 -23.29
C PHE A 4 55.74 10.32 -22.45
N ILE A 5 56.29 11.35 -23.11
CA ILE A 5 56.87 12.53 -22.45
C ILE A 5 55.81 13.26 -21.62
N ALA A 6 54.60 13.43 -22.17
CA ALA A 6 53.48 14.06 -21.46
C ALA A 6 53.04 13.23 -20.22
N ALA A 7 52.97 11.91 -20.34
CA ALA A 7 52.63 11.02 -19.23
C ALA A 7 53.69 11.08 -18.12
N THR A 8 54.98 11.04 -18.47
CA THR A 8 56.08 11.14 -17.50
C THR A 8 56.09 12.51 -16.80
N TYR A 9 55.82 13.59 -17.53
CA TYR A 9 55.69 14.93 -16.94
C TYR A 9 54.52 15.00 -15.96
N ALA A 10 53.34 14.49 -16.34
CA ALA A 10 52.17 14.48 -15.46
C ALA A 10 52.40 13.66 -14.18
N ILE A 11 53.11 12.53 -14.28
CA ILE A 11 53.45 11.68 -13.12
C ILE A 11 54.45 12.36 -12.18
N ASN A 12 55.43 13.12 -12.71
CA ASN A 12 56.47 13.74 -11.90
C ASN A 12 56.07 15.09 -11.29
N PHE A 13 55.27 15.89 -12.01
CA PHE A 13 54.87 17.25 -11.61
C PHE A 13 53.40 17.33 -11.14
N TYR A 14 52.78 16.20 -10.78
CA TYR A 14 51.37 16.13 -10.36
C TYR A 14 51.04 17.09 -9.21
N LYS A 15 51.97 17.27 -8.26
CA LYS A 15 51.79 18.18 -7.12
C LYS A 15 51.70 19.64 -7.53
N ASP A 16 52.51 20.05 -8.51
CA ASP A 16 52.58 21.43 -9.00
C ASP A 16 51.34 21.82 -9.80
N HIS A 17 50.64 20.80 -10.33
CA HIS A 17 49.38 20.94 -11.07
C HIS A 17 48.13 20.59 -10.23
N ASN A 18 48.26 20.52 -8.90
CA ASN A 18 47.16 20.17 -7.98
C ASN A 18 46.43 18.86 -8.32
N LEU A 19 47.11 17.91 -8.96
CA LEU A 19 46.57 16.59 -9.24
C LEU A 19 46.74 15.73 -7.99
N THR A 20 45.65 15.10 -7.51
CA THR A 20 45.71 14.18 -6.38
C THR A 20 45.67 12.73 -6.89
N PRO A 21 46.59 11.85 -6.48
CA PRO A 21 46.52 10.44 -6.84
C PRO A 21 45.25 9.83 -6.23
N LYS A 22 44.36 9.37 -7.10
CA LYS A 22 43.19 8.60 -6.69
C LYS A 22 43.59 7.13 -6.67
N TYR A 23 43.74 6.56 -5.48
CA TYR A 23 43.93 5.13 -5.35
C TYR A 23 42.69 4.41 -5.86
N ILE A 24 42.91 3.38 -6.67
CA ILE A 24 41.84 2.52 -7.15
C ILE A 24 41.58 1.50 -6.04
N ASP A 25 40.37 1.52 -5.50
CA ASP A 25 39.93 0.45 -4.59
C ASP A 25 39.75 -0.82 -5.42
N ILE A 26 40.70 -1.75 -5.28
CA ILE A 26 40.58 -3.07 -5.89
C ILE A 26 39.36 -3.74 -5.23
N PRO A 27 38.35 -4.17 -6.00
CA PRO A 27 37.18 -4.81 -5.42
C PRO A 27 37.63 -6.04 -4.65
N GLN A 28 37.26 -6.09 -3.37
CA GLN A 28 37.54 -7.24 -2.52
C GLN A 28 36.96 -8.50 -3.17
N VAL A 29 37.74 -9.58 -3.19
CA VAL A 29 37.28 -10.88 -3.70
C VAL A 29 36.01 -11.26 -2.94
N SER A 30 34.93 -11.45 -3.69
CA SER A 30 33.63 -11.82 -3.15
C SER A 30 33.34 -13.27 -3.49
N ASP A 31 32.67 -13.96 -2.58
CA ASP A 31 32.21 -15.32 -2.75
C ASP A 31 30.69 -15.39 -2.48
N THR A 32 30.03 -16.46 -2.92
CA THR A 32 28.57 -16.61 -2.89
C THR A 32 28.18 -17.87 -2.14
N ILE A 33 27.35 -17.72 -1.10
CA ILE A 33 26.81 -18.82 -0.30
C ILE A 33 25.32 -18.98 -0.60
N MET A 34 24.86 -20.21 -0.76
CA MET A 34 23.44 -20.51 -0.99
C MET A 34 22.71 -20.71 0.34
N ILE A 35 21.71 -19.88 0.61
CA ILE A 35 20.91 -19.91 1.85
C ILE A 35 19.57 -20.57 1.60
N ASN A 36 19.23 -21.54 2.45
CA ASN A 36 18.01 -22.35 2.38
C ASN A 36 17.05 -22.12 3.57
N ARG A 37 17.27 -21.05 4.34
CA ARG A 37 16.41 -20.66 5.46
C ARG A 37 16.15 -19.17 5.42
N ASN A 38 15.08 -18.73 6.08
CA ASN A 38 14.81 -17.31 6.17
C ASN A 38 15.81 -16.63 7.10
N VAL A 39 16.45 -15.58 6.60
CA VAL A 39 17.43 -14.79 7.34
C VAL A 39 17.24 -13.32 7.01
N HIS A 40 17.38 -12.47 8.00
CA HIS A 40 17.48 -11.04 7.80
C HIS A 40 18.95 -10.63 7.70
N LEU A 41 19.29 -9.74 6.78
CA LEU A 41 20.66 -9.24 6.57
C LEU A 41 21.26 -8.65 7.86
N GLN A 42 20.43 -8.04 8.72
CA GLN A 42 20.86 -7.56 10.04
C GLN A 42 21.43 -8.68 10.93
N GLN A 43 20.87 -9.89 10.89
CA GLN A 43 21.38 -11.01 11.70
C GLN A 43 22.79 -11.39 11.25
N VAL A 44 22.99 -11.46 9.93
CA VAL A 44 24.29 -11.73 9.31
C VAL A 44 25.28 -10.62 9.65
N ALA A 45 24.87 -9.36 9.49
CA ALA A 45 25.70 -8.19 9.77
C ALA A 45 26.16 -8.15 11.24
N SER A 46 25.25 -8.41 12.18
CA SER A 46 25.54 -8.40 13.62
C SER A 46 26.48 -9.52 14.04
N VAL A 47 26.28 -10.74 13.52
CA VAL A 47 27.11 -11.90 13.93
C VAL A 47 28.49 -11.86 13.27
N LEU A 48 28.57 -11.44 12.00
CA LEU A 48 29.84 -11.37 11.28
C LEU A 48 30.60 -10.05 11.50
N ASN A 49 30.00 -9.09 12.22
CA ASN A 49 30.50 -7.73 12.39
C ASN A 49 30.80 -7.03 11.05
N ILE A 50 29.88 -7.18 10.09
CA ILE A 50 29.95 -6.51 8.78
C ILE A 50 29.04 -5.28 8.83
N PRO A 51 29.48 -4.09 8.38
CA PRO A 51 28.61 -2.93 8.23
C PRO A 51 27.38 -3.26 7.37
N MET A 52 26.19 -2.98 7.89
CA MET A 52 24.93 -3.30 7.19
C MET A 52 24.88 -2.69 5.78
N GLN A 53 25.38 -1.46 5.61
CA GLN A 53 25.42 -0.81 4.29
C GLN A 53 26.30 -1.58 3.31
N GLN A 54 27.50 -1.99 3.73
CA GLN A 54 28.39 -2.80 2.92
C GLN A 54 27.72 -4.12 2.53
N LEU A 55 27.05 -4.79 3.47
CA LEU A 55 26.34 -6.04 3.19
C LEU A 55 25.21 -5.86 2.18
N LYS A 56 24.49 -4.72 2.22
CA LYS A 56 23.47 -4.36 1.22
C LYS A 56 24.07 -4.08 -0.15
N ASP A 57 25.23 -3.40 -0.19
CA ASP A 57 25.91 -3.07 -1.45
C ASP A 57 26.37 -4.34 -2.18
N TYR A 58 26.78 -5.38 -1.45
CA TYR A 58 27.05 -6.71 -2.02
C TYR A 58 25.78 -7.45 -2.47
N ASN A 59 24.64 -7.15 -1.87
CA ASN A 59 23.38 -7.88 -2.05
C ASN A 59 22.19 -6.97 -2.41
N PRO A 60 22.25 -6.20 -3.51
CA PRO A 60 21.19 -5.26 -3.88
C PRO A 60 19.86 -5.95 -4.24
N GLN A 61 19.85 -7.27 -4.43
CA GLN A 61 18.64 -8.05 -4.72
C GLN A 61 17.66 -8.12 -3.55
N TYR A 62 18.12 -8.01 -2.30
CA TYR A 62 17.27 -8.12 -1.11
C TYR A 62 16.78 -6.76 -0.62
N LYS A 63 15.84 -6.15 -1.35
CA LYS A 63 15.31 -4.81 -1.04
C LYS A 63 14.65 -4.68 0.34
N LEU A 64 14.13 -5.78 0.88
CA LEU A 64 13.47 -5.84 2.19
C LEU A 64 14.42 -6.30 3.30
N ASP A 65 15.73 -6.32 3.04
CA ASP A 65 16.76 -6.83 3.95
C ASP A 65 16.54 -8.29 4.39
N ILE A 66 15.72 -9.06 3.66
CA ILE A 66 15.38 -10.46 3.97
C ILE A 66 15.76 -11.37 2.80
N ILE A 67 16.32 -12.52 3.17
CA ILE A 67 16.64 -13.64 2.30
C ILE A 67 15.58 -14.72 2.52
N PRO A 68 14.71 -15.01 1.52
CA PRO A 68 13.59 -15.93 1.67
C PRO A 68 13.98 -17.40 1.40
N GLY A 69 14.95 -17.93 2.16
CA GLY A 69 15.51 -19.27 1.93
C GLY A 69 14.56 -20.45 2.16
N GLN A 70 13.41 -20.27 2.81
CA GLN A 70 12.51 -21.39 3.11
C GLN A 70 11.84 -22.02 1.87
N TRP A 71 11.84 -21.34 0.72
CA TRP A 71 11.19 -21.81 -0.52
C TRP A 71 12.17 -22.11 -1.66
N GLY A 72 13.46 -22.05 -1.40
CA GLY A 72 14.50 -22.27 -2.39
C GLY A 72 15.85 -21.79 -1.91
N SER A 73 16.89 -22.07 -2.69
CA SER A 73 18.24 -21.61 -2.41
C SER A 73 18.46 -20.20 -2.95
N TYR A 74 18.79 -19.27 -2.07
CA TYR A 74 19.03 -17.87 -2.44
C TYR A 74 20.51 -17.51 -2.23
N PRO A 75 21.16 -16.83 -3.20
CA PRO A 75 22.59 -16.53 -3.12
C PRO A 75 22.85 -15.31 -2.25
N LEU A 76 23.56 -15.48 -1.13
CA LEU A 76 24.13 -14.40 -0.35
C LEU A 76 25.59 -14.17 -0.76
N ARG A 77 25.87 -12.98 -1.27
CA ARG A 77 27.22 -12.55 -1.65
C ARG A 77 27.92 -11.90 -0.47
N LEU A 78 29.11 -12.39 -0.13
CA LEU A 78 29.92 -11.88 0.96
C LEU A 78 31.37 -11.67 0.48
N PRO A 79 32.15 -10.79 1.12
CA PRO A 79 33.59 -10.78 0.91
C PRO A 79 34.22 -12.10 1.40
N ALA A 80 35.25 -12.59 0.71
CA ALA A 80 35.81 -13.94 0.90
C ALA A 80 36.37 -14.21 2.31
N ASN A 81 36.72 -13.17 3.07
CA ASN A 81 37.16 -13.30 4.46
C ASN A 81 36.00 -13.58 5.45
N TYR A 82 34.76 -13.36 5.05
CA TYR A 82 33.58 -13.57 5.89
C TYR A 82 32.81 -14.85 5.56
N THR A 83 33.04 -15.47 4.40
CA THR A 83 32.34 -16.71 4.01
C THR A 83 32.65 -17.87 4.96
N THR A 84 33.92 -18.06 5.33
CA THR A 84 34.28 -19.09 6.32
C THR A 84 33.60 -18.86 7.66
N ARG A 85 33.58 -17.61 8.15
CA ARG A 85 32.89 -17.25 9.41
C ARG A 85 31.38 -17.47 9.32
N PHE A 86 30.77 -17.23 8.17
CA PHE A 86 29.35 -17.53 7.97
C PHE A 86 29.06 -19.01 8.17
N ILE A 87 29.90 -19.89 7.62
CA ILE A 87 29.78 -21.35 7.76
C ILE A 87 29.96 -21.77 9.23
N GLU A 88 30.95 -21.20 9.92
CA GLU A 88 31.22 -21.51 11.34
C GLU A 88 30.09 -21.06 12.28
N PHE A 89 29.50 -19.88 12.04
CA PHE A 89 28.48 -19.29 12.89
C PHE A 89 27.06 -19.40 12.33
N GLU A 90 26.83 -20.31 11.37
CA GLU A 90 25.56 -20.44 10.67
C GLU A 90 24.38 -20.60 11.66
N ASP A 91 24.53 -21.48 12.66
CA ASP A 91 23.50 -21.70 13.68
C ASP A 91 23.25 -20.45 14.54
N SER A 92 24.29 -19.69 14.84
CA SER A 92 24.18 -18.45 15.62
C SER A 92 23.46 -17.36 14.84
N ILE A 93 23.68 -17.29 13.52
CA ILE A 93 23.00 -16.35 12.62
C ILE A 93 21.49 -16.61 12.61
N TYR A 94 21.07 -17.87 12.47
CA TYR A 94 19.64 -18.20 12.46
C TYR A 94 18.96 -18.00 13.82
N ASN A 95 19.68 -18.24 14.92
CA ASN A 95 19.15 -18.13 16.27
C ASN A 95 19.21 -16.70 16.84
N PHE A 96 19.85 -15.75 16.14
CA PHE A 96 19.96 -14.36 16.56
C PHE A 96 18.58 -13.68 16.54
N LYS A 97 17.96 -13.56 17.72
CA LYS A 97 16.67 -12.91 17.92
C LYS A 97 16.89 -11.45 18.34
N ASP A 98 17.01 -10.57 17.36
CA ASP A 98 16.90 -9.13 17.61
C ASP A 98 15.41 -8.75 17.61
N ALA A 99 14.98 -7.93 18.57
CA ALA A 99 13.60 -7.47 18.70
C ALA A 99 13.11 -6.70 17.45
N SER A 100 14.03 -6.14 16.67
CA SER A 100 13.76 -5.43 15.41
C SER A 100 13.65 -6.37 14.18
N VAL A 101 14.08 -7.63 14.31
CA VAL A 101 14.17 -8.61 13.21
C VAL A 101 13.01 -9.61 13.28
N ASN A 102 11.80 -9.10 13.48
CA ASN A 102 10.59 -9.93 13.49
C ASN A 102 10.20 -10.33 12.05
N ILE A 103 10.87 -11.34 11.50
CA ILE A 103 10.54 -11.96 10.20
C ILE A 103 9.07 -12.45 10.19
N GLY A 104 8.49 -12.78 11.36
CA GLY A 104 7.11 -13.22 11.50
C GLY A 104 6.03 -12.17 11.23
N GLN A 105 6.36 -10.86 11.24
CA GLN A 105 5.39 -9.79 10.94
C GLN A 105 5.44 -9.33 9.48
N LEU A 106 6.52 -9.64 8.77
CA LEU A 106 6.59 -9.43 7.33
C LEU A 106 5.81 -10.58 6.70
N ARG A 107 4.53 -10.31 6.39
CA ARG A 107 3.67 -11.17 5.56
C ARG A 107 4.33 -11.28 4.17
N LEU A 108 5.43 -12.03 4.04
CA LEU A 108 5.88 -12.56 2.75
C LEU A 108 4.77 -13.51 2.32
N GLY A 109 3.84 -12.99 1.53
CA GLY A 109 2.80 -13.79 0.93
C GLY A 109 3.47 -14.92 0.15
N ASN A 110 3.26 -16.16 0.58
CA ASN A 110 3.56 -17.35 -0.21
C ASN A 110 2.93 -17.19 -1.61
N PRO A 111 3.71 -17.05 -2.71
CA PRO A 111 3.10 -16.98 -4.05
C PRO A 111 2.51 -18.33 -4.48
N THR A 112 2.93 -19.44 -3.86
CA THR A 112 2.59 -20.80 -4.27
C THR A 112 1.35 -21.39 -3.58
N ASN A 113 0.74 -20.68 -2.63
CA ASN A 113 -0.49 -21.12 -1.95
C ASN A 113 -1.47 -19.96 -1.77
N TYR A 114 -1.68 -19.16 -2.83
CA TYR A 114 -2.87 -18.31 -2.92
C TYR A 114 -4.09 -19.20 -3.22
N LYS A 115 -4.50 -20.04 -2.26
CA LYS A 115 -5.87 -20.54 -2.23
C LYS A 115 -6.73 -19.29 -2.04
N GLY A 116 -7.36 -18.82 -3.12
CA GLY A 116 -8.19 -17.61 -3.19
C GLY A 116 -9.49 -17.67 -2.38
N GLY A 117 -9.41 -18.15 -1.14
CA GLY A 117 -10.41 -18.03 -0.09
C GLY A 117 -9.82 -17.16 1.00
N TYR A 118 -10.55 -16.13 1.41
CA TYR A 118 -10.23 -15.36 2.59
C TYR A 118 -10.59 -16.27 3.78
N ALA A 119 -9.61 -16.95 4.35
CA ALA A 119 -9.85 -17.80 5.52
C ALA A 119 -10.39 -16.92 6.66
N SER A 120 -11.50 -17.33 7.27
CA SER A 120 -12.10 -16.66 8.43
C SER A 120 -11.22 -16.87 9.65
N ILE A 121 -10.14 -16.08 9.74
CA ILE A 121 -9.22 -16.11 10.87
C ILE A 121 -9.74 -15.08 11.88
N PRO A 122 -10.29 -15.49 13.04
CA PRO A 122 -10.65 -14.55 14.07
C PRO A 122 -9.39 -13.85 14.59
N PRO A 123 -9.46 -12.55 14.90
CA PRO A 123 -8.32 -11.81 15.41
C PRO A 123 -7.95 -12.33 16.81
N SER A 124 -6.66 -12.55 17.05
CA SER A 124 -6.13 -12.97 18.36
C SER A 124 -6.09 -11.76 19.29
N GLY A 125 -7.05 -11.65 20.21
CA GLY A 125 -7.10 -10.57 21.21
C GLY A 125 -8.46 -10.41 21.89
N ASN A 126 -8.52 -9.55 22.92
CA ASN A 126 -9.75 -9.18 23.66
C ASN A 126 -10.65 -8.26 22.82
N GLN A 127 -11.08 -8.70 21.63
CA GLN A 127 -11.90 -7.91 20.71
C GLN A 127 -13.38 -8.29 20.85
N LYS A 128 -14.27 -7.29 20.91
CA LYS A 128 -15.72 -7.53 20.96
C LYS A 128 -16.22 -7.92 19.57
N ARG A 129 -16.93 -9.04 19.49
CA ARG A 129 -17.59 -9.52 18.26
C ARG A 129 -18.94 -8.84 18.09
N ILE A 130 -19.14 -8.18 16.95
CA ILE A 130 -20.39 -7.51 16.54
C ILE A 130 -20.86 -8.15 15.24
N VAL A 131 -22.17 -8.37 15.08
CA VAL A 131 -22.76 -8.83 13.82
C VAL A 131 -23.57 -7.70 13.21
N TYR A 132 -23.18 -7.26 12.01
CA TYR A 132 -23.84 -6.18 11.26
C TYR A 132 -24.55 -6.74 10.03
N THR A 133 -25.80 -6.32 9.81
CA THR A 133 -26.54 -6.67 8.58
C THR A 133 -26.37 -5.56 7.55
N VAL A 134 -25.82 -5.90 6.38
CA VAL A 134 -25.57 -4.97 5.27
C VAL A 134 -26.89 -4.38 4.77
N LYS A 135 -27.00 -3.06 4.75
CA LYS A 135 -28.17 -2.35 4.21
C LYS A 135 -27.99 -2.04 2.72
N PRO A 136 -29.08 -1.88 1.95
CA PRO A 136 -28.99 -1.41 0.57
C PRO A 136 -28.21 -0.08 0.48
N GLY A 137 -27.19 -0.04 -0.38
CA GLY A 137 -26.31 1.12 -0.53
C GLY A 137 -25.07 1.12 0.37
N ASP A 138 -24.95 0.19 1.32
CA ASP A 138 -23.72 0.04 2.10
C ASP A 138 -22.57 -0.46 1.23
N ASN A 139 -21.36 0.01 1.53
CA ASN A 139 -20.12 -0.51 0.96
C ASN A 139 -19.14 -0.92 2.06
N LEU A 140 -18.22 -1.82 1.73
CA LEU A 140 -17.27 -2.39 2.70
C LEU A 140 -16.40 -1.31 3.36
N GLY A 141 -16.06 -0.25 2.60
CA GLY A 141 -15.29 0.89 3.10
C GLY A 141 -16.02 1.69 4.17
N ALA A 142 -17.28 2.06 3.94
CA ALA A 142 -18.13 2.81 4.86
C ALA A 142 -18.39 2.01 6.15
N ILE A 143 -18.60 0.70 6.03
CA ILE A 143 -18.73 -0.19 7.18
C ILE A 143 -17.40 -0.24 7.95
N SER A 144 -16.27 -0.45 7.27
CA SER A 144 -14.96 -0.52 7.91
C SER A 144 -14.62 0.78 8.68
N MET A 145 -14.95 1.93 8.09
CA MET A 145 -14.71 3.25 8.69
C MET A 145 -15.62 3.50 9.90
N ARG A 146 -16.89 3.08 9.83
CA ARG A 146 -17.84 3.17 10.96
C ARG A 146 -17.34 2.39 12.18
N TYR A 147 -16.77 1.22 11.96
CA TYR A 147 -16.31 0.33 13.04
C TYR A 147 -14.81 0.49 13.36
N ARG A 148 -14.11 1.40 12.67
CA ARG A 148 -12.65 1.65 12.80
C ARG A 148 -11.81 0.38 12.64
N VAL A 149 -12.15 -0.45 11.64
CA VAL A 149 -11.42 -1.68 11.28
C VAL A 149 -10.84 -1.56 9.88
N SER A 150 -9.78 -2.31 9.57
CA SER A 150 -9.26 -2.34 8.20
C SER A 150 -10.23 -3.07 7.27
N ILE A 151 -10.30 -2.62 6.02
CA ILE A 151 -11.06 -3.29 4.96
C ILE A 151 -10.54 -4.72 4.78
N ASN A 152 -9.23 -4.93 4.92
CA ASN A 152 -8.63 -6.25 4.78
C ASN A 152 -9.05 -7.20 5.91
N ASP A 153 -9.09 -6.71 7.15
CA ASP A 153 -9.51 -7.52 8.30
C ASP A 153 -10.98 -7.89 8.18
N LEU A 154 -11.85 -6.92 7.82
CA LEU A 154 -13.27 -7.15 7.61
C LEU A 154 -13.53 -8.19 6.51
N ARG A 155 -12.66 -8.21 5.50
CA ARG A 155 -12.69 -9.17 4.40
C ARG A 155 -12.25 -10.57 4.83
N GLU A 156 -11.16 -10.65 5.59
CA GLU A 156 -10.63 -11.90 6.16
C GLU A 156 -11.68 -12.55 7.08
N TRP A 157 -12.28 -11.79 8.00
CA TRP A 157 -13.27 -12.32 8.95
C TRP A 157 -14.53 -12.88 8.30
N ASN A 158 -14.93 -12.34 7.15
CA ASN A 158 -16.20 -12.65 6.48
C ASN A 158 -16.04 -13.43 5.17
N ASN A 159 -14.83 -13.88 4.86
CA ASN A 159 -14.49 -14.52 3.60
C ASN A 159 -14.99 -13.77 2.35
N ILE A 160 -14.92 -12.43 2.36
CA ILE A 160 -15.47 -11.62 1.27
C ILE A 160 -14.47 -11.57 0.12
N ARG A 161 -14.86 -11.90 -1.10
CA ARG A 161 -13.97 -11.71 -2.25
C ARG A 161 -14.01 -10.27 -2.76
N LYS A 162 -12.83 -9.65 -2.88
CA LYS A 162 -12.66 -8.26 -3.31
C LYS A 162 -13.45 -7.32 -2.37
N ASN A 163 -14.45 -6.61 -2.87
CA ASN A 163 -15.28 -5.68 -2.10
C ASN A 163 -16.79 -5.95 -2.33
N MET A 164 -17.15 -7.14 -2.82
CA MET A 164 -18.54 -7.45 -3.18
C MET A 164 -19.32 -7.93 -1.95
N ILE A 165 -20.30 -7.15 -1.53
CA ILE A 165 -21.24 -7.49 -0.46
C ILE A 165 -22.67 -7.38 -0.97
N ARG A 166 -23.57 -8.23 -0.45
CA ARG A 166 -25.00 -8.22 -0.82
C ARG A 166 -25.82 -7.56 0.28
N SER A 167 -26.86 -6.82 -0.09
CA SER A 167 -27.85 -6.35 0.88
C SER A 167 -28.47 -7.52 1.64
N GLY A 168 -28.59 -7.40 2.96
CA GLY A 168 -29.05 -8.46 3.86
C GLY A 168 -27.96 -9.44 4.32
N GLN A 169 -26.74 -9.34 3.81
CA GLN A 169 -25.61 -10.17 4.26
C GLN A 169 -25.22 -9.82 5.70
N LYS A 170 -25.01 -10.83 6.54
CA LYS A 170 -24.50 -10.65 7.91
C LYS A 170 -22.97 -10.63 7.89
N LEU A 171 -22.38 -9.58 8.45
CA LEU A 171 -20.94 -9.40 8.60
C LEU A 171 -20.53 -9.46 10.06
N VAL A 172 -19.57 -10.31 10.37
CA VAL A 172 -18.88 -10.39 11.66
C VAL A 172 -17.77 -9.34 11.68
N ILE A 173 -17.79 -8.50 12.71
CA ILE A 173 -16.86 -7.39 12.89
C ILE A 173 -16.27 -7.52 14.29
N TYR A 174 -14.95 -7.46 14.40
CA TYR A 174 -14.27 -7.43 15.69
C TYR A 174 -13.75 -6.02 15.95
N THR A 175 -14.03 -5.48 17.14
CA THR A 175 -13.57 -4.13 17.52
C THR A 175 -12.96 -4.11 18.91
N ASN A 176 -11.92 -3.30 19.09
CA ASN A 176 -11.21 -3.13 20.37
C ASN A 176 -11.87 -2.08 21.28
N GLN A 177 -13.01 -1.53 20.86
CA GLN A 177 -13.74 -0.56 21.64
C GLN A 177 -14.47 -1.27 22.79
N LYS A 178 -14.18 -0.88 24.03
CA LYS A 178 -15.10 -1.04 25.18
C LYS A 178 -16.36 -0.25 24.86
N SER A 179 -17.23 -0.82 24.04
CA SER A 179 -18.50 -0.19 23.70
C SER A 179 -19.41 -0.26 24.91
N LYS A 180 -19.86 0.91 25.37
CA LYS A 180 -21.05 1.05 26.22
C LYS A 180 -22.13 0.19 25.60
N GLU A 181 -22.44 -0.88 26.30
CA GLU A 181 -23.55 -1.76 26.05
C GLU A 181 -24.75 -1.11 26.71
N SER A 182 -25.71 -0.60 25.92
CA SER A 182 -27.13 -0.57 26.25
C SER A 182 -27.95 0.01 25.09
N GLU A 183 -29.07 -0.67 24.82
CA GLU A 183 -30.26 -0.28 24.07
C GLU A 183 -30.13 -0.03 22.56
N VAL A 184 -30.26 -1.16 21.85
CA VAL A 184 -31.15 -1.21 20.68
C VAL A 184 -32.57 -0.87 21.16
N LYS A 185 -32.98 0.37 20.93
CA LYS A 185 -34.38 0.70 20.67
C LYS A 185 -34.48 1.34 19.30
N GLU A 186 -35.66 1.15 18.74
CA GLU A 186 -36.05 1.18 17.35
C GLU A 186 -35.76 2.50 16.60
N MET A 187 -35.94 2.39 15.29
CA MET A 187 -35.62 3.29 14.19
C MET A 187 -35.96 4.78 14.39
N PRO A 188 -35.43 5.64 13.51
CA PRO A 188 -36.37 6.23 12.56
C PRO A 188 -36.05 5.85 11.12
N THR A 189 -37.09 5.35 10.47
CA THR A 189 -37.19 5.06 9.05
C THR A 189 -37.26 6.38 8.29
N LEU A 190 -36.46 6.55 7.23
CA LEU A 190 -36.69 7.59 6.24
C LEU A 190 -37.05 6.92 4.92
N THR A 191 -38.34 6.61 4.82
CA THR A 191 -39.06 6.32 3.58
C THR A 191 -39.15 7.59 2.74
N ALA A 192 -38.85 7.45 1.45
CA ALA A 192 -39.23 8.42 0.44
C ALA A 192 -40.76 8.50 0.32
N SER A 193 -41.34 9.71 0.36
CA SER A 193 -42.23 10.24 -0.68
C SER A 193 -42.80 11.62 -0.32
N SER A 194 -42.69 12.53 -1.28
CA SER A 194 -43.63 13.61 -1.67
C SER A 194 -44.69 14.11 -0.66
N ALA A 195 -44.61 15.40 -0.29
CA ALA A 195 -45.54 16.45 -0.74
C ALA A 195 -45.37 17.74 0.08
N SER A 196 -45.08 18.83 -0.63
CA SER A 196 -45.48 20.24 -0.40
C SER A 196 -45.82 20.73 1.02
N ALA A 197 -44.96 21.60 1.58
CA ALA A 197 -45.34 22.96 1.97
C ALA A 197 -44.11 23.82 2.28
N LYS A 198 -44.18 25.06 1.81
CA LYS A 198 -43.18 26.14 1.75
C LYS A 198 -42.79 26.69 3.13
N THR A 199 -41.59 27.31 3.21
CA THR A 199 -41.24 28.66 3.73
C THR A 199 -39.70 28.79 3.62
N SER A 200 -39.13 29.29 2.50
CA SER A 200 -38.50 30.65 2.32
C SER A 200 -37.49 30.99 3.44
N GLU A 201 -36.21 31.33 3.23
CA GLU A 201 -35.49 32.23 2.31
C GLU A 201 -34.01 31.73 2.17
N SER A 202 -33.15 32.05 1.19
CA SER A 202 -32.96 33.27 0.39
C SER A 202 -32.30 32.97 -0.96
N LEU A 203 -32.47 33.92 -1.88
CA LEU A 203 -32.32 33.81 -3.33
C LEU A 203 -30.90 34.14 -3.81
N GLN A 204 -30.27 33.23 -4.54
CA GLN A 204 -29.49 33.58 -5.73
C GLN A 204 -30.07 32.79 -6.89
N ALA A 205 -30.42 33.47 -7.98
CA ALA A 205 -30.97 32.83 -9.16
C ALA A 205 -29.89 31.95 -9.79
N ASP A 206 -29.95 30.66 -9.51
CA ASP A 206 -29.07 29.67 -10.09
C ASP A 206 -29.33 29.59 -11.60
N GLU A 207 -28.50 30.27 -12.40
CA GLU A 207 -28.48 30.13 -13.85
C GLU A 207 -27.97 28.71 -14.19
N TYR A 208 -28.79 27.90 -14.86
CA TYR A 208 -28.44 26.53 -15.24
C TYR A 208 -28.15 26.44 -16.73
N ILE A 209 -27.02 25.82 -17.08
CA ILE A 209 -26.64 25.46 -18.45
C ILE A 209 -26.90 23.96 -18.63
N TYR A 210 -27.43 23.58 -19.80
CA TYR A 210 -27.63 22.17 -20.15
C TYR A 210 -26.58 21.72 -21.17
N TYR A 211 -25.78 20.72 -20.81
CA TYR A 211 -24.80 20.11 -21.71
C TYR A 211 -25.30 18.76 -22.24
N LYS A 212 -25.16 18.51 -23.55
CA LYS A 212 -25.48 17.22 -24.16
C LYS A 212 -24.20 16.38 -24.25
N VAL A 213 -24.16 15.29 -23.50
CA VAL A 213 -23.02 14.36 -23.44
C VAL A 213 -22.69 13.83 -24.84
N LYS A 214 -21.42 13.96 -25.26
CA LYS A 214 -20.91 13.37 -26.51
C LYS A 214 -20.28 12.01 -26.23
N SER A 215 -20.07 11.22 -27.28
CA SER A 215 -19.41 9.93 -27.15
C SER A 215 -17.96 10.12 -26.71
N GLY A 216 -17.60 9.54 -25.56
CA GLY A 216 -16.26 9.65 -24.97
C GLY A 216 -16.13 10.65 -23.82
N ASP A 217 -17.16 11.47 -23.55
CA ASP A 217 -17.10 12.45 -22.45
C ASP A 217 -17.17 11.76 -21.08
N THR A 218 -16.34 12.21 -20.13
CA THR A 218 -16.46 11.84 -18.71
C THR A 218 -17.04 12.99 -17.88
N LEU A 219 -17.61 12.67 -16.72
CA LEU A 219 -18.11 13.66 -15.76
C LEU A 219 -17.03 14.67 -15.36
N TRP A 220 -15.79 14.21 -15.27
CA TRP A 220 -14.64 15.03 -14.95
C TRP A 220 -14.27 15.99 -16.09
N ASP A 221 -14.24 15.51 -17.34
CA ASP A 221 -13.94 16.35 -18.51
C ASP A 221 -15.00 17.42 -18.73
N ILE A 222 -16.27 17.11 -18.45
CA ILE A 222 -17.37 18.06 -18.53
C ILE A 222 -17.27 19.07 -17.37
N ALA A 223 -16.97 18.62 -16.14
CA ALA A 223 -16.78 19.51 -14.99
C ALA A 223 -15.71 20.57 -15.25
N ASN A 224 -14.56 20.15 -15.78
CA ASN A 224 -13.41 21.01 -16.04
C ASN A 224 -13.67 22.08 -17.12
N GLN A 225 -14.70 21.92 -17.95
CA GLN A 225 -15.09 22.93 -18.94
C GLN A 225 -15.83 24.12 -18.31
N TYR A 226 -16.33 23.97 -17.07
CA TYR A 226 -17.09 25.00 -16.38
C TYR A 226 -16.33 25.44 -15.11
N PRO A 227 -15.93 26.72 -15.01
CA PRO A 227 -15.18 27.21 -13.87
C PRO A 227 -16.00 27.09 -12.58
N GLY A 228 -15.39 26.48 -11.55
CA GLY A 228 -16.02 26.30 -10.23
C GLY A 228 -16.92 25.07 -10.09
N VAL A 229 -17.05 24.23 -11.12
CA VAL A 229 -17.88 23.02 -11.10
C VAL A 229 -17.02 21.78 -10.85
N SER A 230 -17.35 20.99 -9.82
CA SER A 230 -16.74 19.67 -9.60
C SER A 230 -17.59 18.53 -10.16
N ASP A 231 -16.97 17.37 -10.41
CA ASP A 231 -17.66 16.14 -10.80
C ASP A 231 -18.69 15.69 -9.75
N ARG A 232 -18.39 15.92 -8.47
CA ARG A 232 -19.30 15.66 -7.35
C ARG A 232 -20.52 16.59 -7.38
N ASP A 233 -20.35 17.84 -7.79
CA ASP A 233 -21.46 18.80 -7.88
C ASP A 233 -22.35 18.51 -9.08
N LEU A 234 -21.75 18.13 -10.22
CA LEU A 234 -22.51 17.59 -11.36
C LEU A 234 -23.30 16.33 -10.99
N GLN A 235 -22.72 15.43 -10.20
CA GLN A 235 -23.43 14.26 -9.69
C GLN A 235 -24.65 14.65 -8.85
N LYS A 236 -24.50 15.61 -7.94
CA LYS A 236 -25.59 16.12 -7.11
C LYS A 236 -26.69 16.77 -7.94
N TRP A 237 -26.35 17.64 -8.89
CA TRP A 237 -27.34 18.37 -9.69
C TRP A 237 -28.12 17.48 -10.67
N ASN A 238 -27.52 16.36 -11.07
CA ASN A 238 -28.09 15.42 -12.03
C ASN A 238 -28.55 14.10 -11.40
N ASN A 239 -28.54 14.00 -10.07
CA ASN A 239 -28.85 12.79 -9.32
C ASN A 239 -28.08 11.55 -9.83
N LEU A 240 -26.82 11.73 -10.25
CA LEU A 240 -25.96 10.66 -10.73
C LEU A 240 -25.22 10.03 -9.55
N SER A 241 -25.08 8.71 -9.57
CA SER A 241 -24.27 7.98 -8.60
C SER A 241 -22.80 7.95 -9.03
N THR A 242 -21.88 7.72 -8.10
CA THR A 242 -20.43 7.63 -8.36
C THR A 242 -20.06 6.52 -9.35
N SER A 243 -20.97 5.57 -9.61
CA SER A 243 -20.81 4.48 -10.59
C SER A 243 -21.70 4.63 -11.83
N SER A 244 -22.42 5.74 -11.97
CA SER A 244 -23.29 5.99 -13.13
C SER A 244 -22.45 6.25 -14.37
N LYS A 245 -22.53 5.35 -15.35
CA LYS A 245 -21.92 5.54 -16.66
C LYS A 245 -22.72 6.57 -17.46
N LEU A 246 -22.07 7.63 -17.95
CA LEU A 246 -22.71 8.62 -18.81
C LEU A 246 -23.10 7.98 -20.14
N ILE A 247 -24.31 8.31 -20.62
CA ILE A 247 -24.83 7.81 -21.90
C ILE A 247 -24.71 8.95 -22.94
N PRO A 248 -24.10 8.72 -24.12
CA PRO A 248 -24.07 9.71 -25.19
C PRO A 248 -25.49 10.18 -25.54
N GLY A 249 -25.69 11.50 -25.58
CA GLY A 249 -26.99 12.14 -25.79
C GLY A 249 -27.75 12.51 -24.52
N GLN A 250 -27.30 12.08 -23.34
CA GLN A 250 -27.84 12.50 -22.05
C GLN A 250 -27.65 14.01 -21.84
N LYS A 251 -28.68 14.70 -21.31
CA LYS A 251 -28.59 16.11 -20.95
C LYS A 251 -28.20 16.25 -19.48
N LEU A 252 -27.10 16.94 -19.20
CA LEU A 252 -26.64 17.26 -17.86
C LEU A 252 -26.97 18.71 -17.53
N LYS A 253 -27.61 18.93 -16.38
CA LYS A 253 -27.87 20.20 -15.73
C LYS A 253 -26.62 20.65 -14.98
N ILE A 254 -26.11 21.82 -15.33
CA ILE A 254 -24.88 22.39 -14.77
C ILE A 254 -25.24 23.74 -14.18
N LYS A 255 -24.97 23.95 -12.89
CA LYS A 255 -25.18 25.26 -12.26
C LYS A 255 -23.98 26.15 -12.57
N LYS A 256 -24.23 27.33 -13.12
CA LYS A 256 -23.20 28.34 -13.32
C LYS A 256 -22.88 28.98 -11.98
N THR A 257 -21.66 28.80 -11.53
CA THR A 257 -21.10 29.56 -10.41
C THR A 257 -20.42 30.80 -11.01
N ASN A 258 -20.91 31.99 -10.67
CA ASN A 258 -20.24 33.25 -11.01
C ASN A 258 -18.94 33.40 -10.21
#